data_AF-A0A9X1GIY7-F1
#
_entry.id   AF-A0A9X1GIY7-F1
#
_cell.length_a   1.000
_cell.length_b   1.000
_cell.length_c   1.000
_cell.angle_alpha   90.00
_cell.angle_beta   90.00
_cell.angle_gamma   90.00
#
_symmetry.space_group_name_H-M   'P 1'
#
loop_
_entity.id
_entity.type
_entity.pdbx_description
1 polymer ?
#
loop_
_entity_poly.entity_id
_entity_poly.type
_entity_poly.pdbx_seq_one_letter_code
_entity_poly.pdbx_strand_id
1 'polypeptide(L)'
;MTINNIVFIDSTVNDYQTLASQAKTGTEVIVLDNSKDGVSQITQALAGRSNLDSIQIFSHGAEGAVYLGSAVLDSQSLEGYQVQLQQWGEALGDNGDILVYGCNVATGEGQAFVEQLSEITGADVAASNDLTGNAALGGDWELEIETGLIEANIGINENAIANYDGLLDIIKVTNTNDNDTGSLRWAIEQATSQKFGFDVIDLRDVSGTISLNSSLPTIAGGNNLFWVGDGDITINGRGQYQIITYSVNNSFGEVLGIQGVNFTQGLARGGDGNGGGGGGLGAGGAIFVDAGRLVLDNVSFNANEAIGGSSYGRAGSGFRGDGDDGSGGDGGDGGKLNVTGDQSLSNPNSPGSGGSGDSGNGGNGGSG
;
A
#
# COMPACT_ATOMS: atom_id res chain seq x y z
N MET A 1 -27.99 6.02 -25.23
CA MET A 1 -26.65 6.56 -25.49
C MET A 1 -25.76 5.36 -25.66
N THR A 2 -25.05 5.23 -26.78
CA THR A 2 -24.14 4.10 -26.99
C THR A 2 -22.89 4.38 -26.17
N ILE A 3 -22.45 3.39 -25.39
CA ILE A 3 -21.17 3.44 -24.71
C ILE A 3 -20.15 2.87 -25.68
N ASN A 4 -19.17 3.68 -26.04
CA ASN A 4 -18.11 3.27 -26.95
C ASN A 4 -16.75 3.24 -26.25
N ASN A 5 -16.61 3.90 -25.10
CA ASN A 5 -15.36 3.94 -24.36
C ASN A 5 -15.59 3.39 -22.96
N ILE A 6 -14.62 2.62 -22.46
CA ILE A 6 -14.60 2.21 -21.05
C ILE A 6 -13.29 2.67 -20.45
N VAL A 7 -13.41 3.44 -19.36
CA VAL A 7 -12.29 3.88 -18.54
C VAL A 7 -12.25 3.05 -17.27
N PHE A 8 -11.16 2.32 -17.09
CA PHE A 8 -10.82 1.63 -15.87
C PHE A 8 -9.90 2.52 -15.05
N ILE A 9 -10.23 2.72 -13.77
CA ILE A 9 -9.40 3.51 -12.86
C ILE A 9 -9.05 2.63 -11.67
N ASP A 10 -7.75 2.47 -11.42
CA ASP A 10 -7.29 1.77 -10.24
C ASP A 10 -7.63 2.57 -8.99
N SER A 11 -8.25 1.93 -7.99
CA SER A 11 -8.56 2.58 -6.72
C SER A 11 -7.31 2.93 -5.89
N THR A 12 -6.14 2.45 -6.28
CA THR A 12 -4.86 2.89 -5.72
C THR A 12 -4.40 4.25 -6.22
N VAL A 13 -4.94 4.74 -7.34
CA VAL A 13 -4.58 6.08 -7.82
C VAL A 13 -5.07 7.12 -6.82
N ASN A 14 -4.17 8.04 -6.43
CA ASN A 14 -4.51 9.14 -5.53
C ASN A 14 -5.70 9.93 -6.07
N ASP A 15 -6.68 10.29 -5.25
CA ASP A 15 -7.87 11.07 -5.65
C ASP A 15 -8.54 10.59 -6.95
N TYR A 16 -8.56 9.27 -7.17
CA TYR A 16 -9.18 8.67 -8.35
C TYR A 16 -10.64 9.08 -8.54
N GLN A 17 -11.34 9.49 -7.46
CA GLN A 17 -12.71 9.97 -7.49
C GLN A 17 -12.86 11.24 -8.34
N THR A 18 -11.86 12.13 -8.33
CA THR A 18 -11.84 13.32 -9.20
C THR A 18 -11.89 12.90 -10.67
N LEU A 19 -11.10 11.90 -11.06
CA LEU A 19 -11.12 11.33 -12.40
C LEU A 19 -12.44 10.59 -12.68
N ALA A 20 -12.90 9.76 -11.75
CA ALA A 20 -14.07 8.90 -11.92
C ALA A 20 -15.39 9.67 -12.02
N SER A 21 -15.49 10.84 -11.37
CA SER A 21 -16.74 11.60 -11.28
C SER A 21 -17.10 12.38 -12.54
N GLN A 22 -16.18 12.51 -13.50
CA GLN A 22 -16.33 13.36 -14.69
C GLN A 22 -15.99 12.61 -15.98
N ALA A 23 -16.69 11.51 -16.25
CA ALA A 23 -16.62 10.83 -17.55
C ALA A 23 -17.17 11.71 -18.70
N LYS A 24 -16.56 11.64 -19.88
CA LYS A 24 -17.11 12.23 -21.11
C LYS A 24 -18.36 11.47 -21.56
N THR A 25 -19.16 12.12 -22.41
CA THR A 25 -20.36 11.49 -22.99
C THR A 25 -19.95 10.27 -23.83
N GLY A 26 -20.63 9.13 -23.63
CA GLY A 26 -20.30 7.88 -24.33
C GLY A 26 -19.20 7.05 -23.65
N THR A 27 -18.75 7.46 -22.46
CA THR A 27 -17.76 6.76 -21.65
C THR A 27 -18.40 6.17 -20.39
N GLU A 28 -18.10 4.90 -20.11
CA GLU A 28 -18.38 4.26 -18.82
C GLU A 28 -17.10 4.22 -17.99
N VAL A 29 -17.20 4.55 -16.69
CA VAL A 29 -16.07 4.46 -15.76
C VAL A 29 -16.29 3.29 -14.82
N ILE A 30 -15.27 2.45 -14.67
CA ILE A 30 -15.24 1.31 -13.77
C ILE A 30 -14.02 1.44 -12.85
N VAL A 31 -14.25 1.48 -11.54
CA VAL A 31 -13.17 1.54 -10.55
C VAL A 31 -12.75 0.12 -10.19
N LEU A 32 -11.46 -0.17 -10.28
CA LEU A 32 -10.90 -1.48 -9.93
C LEU A 32 -10.70 -1.59 -8.42
N ASP A 33 -11.11 -2.72 -7.86
CA ASP A 33 -10.88 -3.07 -6.46
C ASP A 33 -9.41 -3.46 -6.26
N ASN A 34 -8.70 -2.75 -5.39
CA ASN A 34 -7.28 -2.98 -5.16
C ASN A 34 -6.93 -4.36 -4.57
N SER A 35 -7.90 -5.03 -3.95
CA SER A 35 -7.72 -6.34 -3.32
C SER A 35 -7.86 -7.52 -4.28
N LYS A 36 -8.18 -7.24 -5.55
CA LYS A 36 -8.45 -8.24 -6.57
C LYS A 36 -7.53 -8.05 -7.76
N ASP A 37 -7.35 -9.15 -8.50
CA ASP A 37 -6.64 -9.16 -9.76
C ASP A 37 -7.29 -8.21 -10.77
N GLY A 38 -6.64 -7.10 -11.09
CA GLY A 38 -7.20 -6.06 -11.95
C GLY A 38 -7.36 -6.51 -13.39
N VAL A 39 -6.48 -7.37 -13.90
CA VAL A 39 -6.60 -7.93 -15.25
C VAL A 39 -7.91 -8.73 -15.38
N SER A 40 -8.19 -9.58 -14.39
CA SER A 40 -9.41 -10.37 -14.31
C SER A 40 -10.67 -9.51 -14.17
N GLN A 41 -10.60 -8.41 -13.41
CA GLN A 41 -11.70 -7.45 -13.28
C GLN A 41 -12.04 -6.76 -14.60
N ILE A 42 -11.02 -6.29 -15.33
CA ILE A 42 -11.20 -5.68 -16.66
C ILE A 42 -11.80 -6.71 -17.62
N THR A 43 -11.25 -7.92 -17.68
CA THR A 43 -11.79 -9.02 -18.51
C THR A 43 -13.26 -9.29 -18.20
N GLN A 44 -13.63 -9.36 -16.91
CA GLN A 44 -15.01 -9.58 -16.51
C GLN A 44 -15.95 -8.44 -16.93
N ALA A 45 -15.48 -7.19 -16.85
CA ALA A 45 -16.24 -6.01 -17.25
C ALA A 45 -16.42 -5.90 -18.78
N LEU A 46 -15.46 -6.42 -19.53
CA LEU A 46 -15.47 -6.46 -21.00
C LEU A 46 -16.28 -7.64 -21.55
N ALA A 47 -16.60 -8.63 -20.73
CA ALA A 47 -17.38 -9.79 -21.16
C ALA A 47 -18.73 -9.39 -21.78
N GLY A 48 -18.92 -9.73 -23.06
CA GLY A 48 -20.13 -9.41 -23.82
C GLY A 48 -20.20 -7.97 -24.35
N ARG A 49 -19.13 -7.18 -24.20
CA ARG A 49 -18.92 -5.92 -24.92
C ARG A 49 -18.40 -6.22 -26.32
N SER A 50 -18.60 -5.29 -27.26
CA SER A 50 -18.09 -5.38 -28.63
C SER A 50 -18.15 -3.99 -29.27
N ASN A 51 -17.31 -3.73 -30.28
CA ASN A 51 -17.26 -2.45 -30.99
C ASN A 51 -17.01 -1.25 -30.06
N LEU A 52 -16.16 -1.42 -29.06
CA LEU A 52 -15.64 -0.31 -28.28
C LEU A 52 -14.62 0.48 -29.12
N ASP A 53 -14.73 1.80 -29.08
CA ASP A 53 -13.74 2.73 -29.63
C ASP A 53 -12.48 2.74 -28.74
N SER A 54 -12.61 2.55 -27.42
CA SER A 54 -11.43 2.40 -26.56
C SER A 54 -11.64 1.67 -25.24
N ILE A 55 -10.56 1.05 -24.77
CA ILE A 55 -10.31 0.64 -23.38
C ILE A 55 -9.23 1.56 -22.83
N GLN A 56 -9.53 2.30 -21.76
CA GLN A 56 -8.59 3.25 -21.18
C GLN A 56 -8.31 2.85 -19.74
N ILE A 57 -7.05 2.87 -19.33
CA ILE A 57 -6.60 2.38 -18.03
C ILE A 57 -5.86 3.51 -17.34
N PHE A 58 -6.31 3.91 -16.16
CA PHE A 58 -5.67 4.89 -15.29
C PHE A 58 -5.19 4.17 -14.05
N SER A 59 -3.88 4.02 -13.91
CA SER A 59 -3.29 3.26 -12.82
C SER A 59 -1.90 3.78 -12.48
N HIS A 60 -1.30 3.23 -11.43
CA HIS A 60 0.14 3.39 -11.29
C HIS A 60 0.89 2.69 -12.42
N GLY A 61 2.04 3.24 -12.78
CA GLY A 61 2.95 2.69 -13.78
C GLY A 61 4.39 2.63 -13.27
N ALA A 62 5.20 1.83 -13.95
CA ALA A 62 6.66 1.85 -13.89
C ALA A 62 7.22 1.37 -15.23
N GLU A 63 8.54 1.47 -15.43
CA GLU A 63 9.19 0.99 -16.65
C GLU A 63 8.76 -0.46 -17.02
N GLY A 64 7.98 -0.59 -18.09
CA GLY A 64 7.46 -1.88 -18.59
C GLY A 64 6.44 -2.57 -17.69
N ALA A 65 5.77 -1.85 -16.79
CA ALA A 65 4.81 -2.41 -15.85
C ALA A 65 3.62 -1.49 -15.57
N VAL A 66 2.44 -2.10 -15.43
CA VAL A 66 1.16 -1.45 -15.08
C VAL A 66 0.60 -2.15 -13.84
N TYR A 67 0.24 -1.39 -12.81
CA TYR A 67 -0.32 -1.96 -11.57
C TYR A 67 -1.84 -1.94 -11.62
N LEU A 68 -2.47 -3.11 -11.58
CA LEU A 68 -3.92 -3.29 -11.72
C LEU A 68 -4.46 -4.12 -10.56
N GLY A 69 -4.98 -3.44 -9.55
CA GLY A 69 -5.38 -3.98 -8.27
C GLY A 69 -4.23 -4.72 -7.61
N SER A 70 -4.40 -6.02 -7.38
CA SER A 70 -3.34 -6.88 -6.85
C SER A 70 -2.37 -7.41 -7.91
N ALA A 71 -2.64 -7.16 -9.21
CA ALA A 71 -1.83 -7.67 -10.32
C ALA A 71 -0.79 -6.65 -10.78
N VAL A 72 0.35 -7.14 -11.25
CA VAL A 72 1.27 -6.39 -12.10
C VAL A 72 1.16 -6.96 -13.48
N LEU A 73 0.91 -6.10 -14.47
CA LEU A 73 0.98 -6.44 -15.88
C LEU A 73 2.28 -5.89 -16.45
N ASP A 74 3.19 -6.79 -16.79
CA ASP A 74 4.54 -6.52 -17.27
C ASP A 74 4.95 -7.60 -18.30
N SER A 75 6.13 -7.46 -18.91
CA SER A 75 6.63 -8.42 -19.91
C SER A 75 6.73 -9.87 -19.41
N GLN A 76 6.80 -10.12 -18.09
CA GLN A 76 6.90 -11.47 -17.54
C GLN A 76 5.52 -12.10 -17.34
N SER A 77 4.52 -11.28 -17.02
CA SER A 77 3.16 -11.71 -16.71
C SER A 77 2.22 -11.72 -17.92
N LEU A 78 2.55 -11.01 -19.02
CA LEU A 78 1.76 -10.98 -20.26
C LEU A 78 1.40 -12.38 -20.78
N GLU A 79 2.35 -13.32 -20.79
CA GLU A 79 2.10 -14.70 -21.24
C GLU A 79 1.05 -15.40 -20.36
N GLY A 80 1.07 -15.17 -19.05
CA GLY A 80 0.10 -15.71 -18.10
C GLY A 80 -1.32 -15.15 -18.28
N TYR A 81 -1.45 -13.94 -18.81
CA TYR A 81 -2.73 -13.26 -19.06
C TYR A 81 -3.16 -13.30 -20.53
N GLN A 82 -2.47 -14.03 -21.40
CA GLN A 82 -2.70 -13.98 -22.84
C GLN A 82 -4.18 -14.15 -23.25
N VAL A 83 -4.89 -15.09 -22.62
CA VAL A 83 -6.32 -15.34 -22.90
C VAL A 83 -7.19 -14.15 -22.49
N GLN A 84 -6.93 -13.57 -21.32
CA GLN A 84 -7.63 -12.41 -20.80
C GLN A 84 -7.41 -11.18 -21.69
N LEU A 85 -6.18 -10.96 -22.13
CA LEU A 85 -5.80 -9.82 -22.98
C LEU A 85 -6.37 -9.96 -24.40
N GLN A 86 -6.40 -11.17 -24.97
CA GLN A 86 -7.11 -11.43 -26.23
C GLN A 86 -8.60 -11.07 -26.12
N GLN A 87 -9.24 -11.37 -24.99
CA GLN A 87 -10.63 -10.97 -24.74
C GLN A 87 -10.80 -9.45 -24.63
N TRP A 88 -9.77 -8.71 -24.24
CA TRP A 88 -9.81 -7.25 -24.28
C TRP A 88 -9.85 -6.76 -25.73
N GLY A 89 -8.99 -7.32 -26.57
CA GLY A 89 -8.99 -7.08 -28.02
C GLY A 89 -10.33 -7.39 -28.68
N GLU A 90 -10.93 -8.54 -28.36
CA GLU A 90 -12.24 -8.95 -28.92
C GLU A 90 -13.40 -8.00 -28.55
N ALA A 91 -13.26 -7.21 -27.48
CA ALA A 91 -14.26 -6.22 -27.09
C ALA A 91 -14.16 -4.92 -27.90
N LEU A 92 -13.01 -4.64 -28.49
CA LEU A 92 -12.74 -3.46 -29.31
C LEU A 92 -13.35 -3.61 -30.72
N GLY A 93 -13.59 -2.48 -31.38
CA GLY A 93 -13.88 -2.44 -32.82
C GLY A 93 -12.60 -2.57 -33.65
N ASP A 94 -12.76 -2.61 -34.98
CA ASP A 94 -11.62 -2.75 -35.93
C ASP A 94 -10.54 -1.65 -35.77
N ASN A 95 -10.92 -0.47 -35.25
CA ASN A 95 -10.04 0.67 -34.95
C ASN A 95 -10.15 1.06 -33.47
N GLY A 96 -10.36 0.09 -32.58
CA GLY A 96 -10.47 0.35 -31.15
C GLY A 96 -9.08 0.35 -30.51
N ASP A 97 -8.86 1.31 -29.61
CA ASP A 97 -7.55 1.53 -28.98
C ASP A 97 -7.49 1.08 -27.52
N ILE A 98 -6.29 0.77 -27.05
CA ILE A 98 -5.98 0.65 -25.62
C ILE A 98 -5.08 1.82 -25.19
N LEU A 99 -5.59 2.65 -24.28
CA LEU A 99 -4.85 3.79 -23.74
C LEU A 99 -4.42 3.51 -22.30
N VAL A 100 -3.13 3.52 -22.01
CA VAL A 100 -2.56 3.22 -20.68
C VAL A 100 -1.95 4.48 -20.08
N TYR A 101 -2.71 5.13 -19.19
CA TYR A 101 -2.28 6.25 -18.37
C TYR A 101 -1.67 5.72 -17.08
N GLY A 102 -0.34 5.82 -16.98
CA GLY A 102 0.43 5.46 -15.80
C GLY A 102 1.87 5.91 -15.97
N CYS A 103 2.51 6.36 -14.89
CA CYS A 103 3.85 6.95 -14.99
C CYS A 103 4.87 5.95 -15.56
N ASN A 104 5.66 6.39 -16.54
CA ASN A 104 6.83 5.70 -17.05
C ASN A 104 6.58 4.29 -17.62
N VAL A 105 5.34 3.93 -17.96
CA VAL A 105 4.98 2.58 -18.46
C VAL A 105 5.82 2.19 -19.67
N ALA A 106 6.01 3.15 -20.59
CA ALA A 106 6.66 2.93 -21.87
C ALA A 106 8.07 3.56 -21.96
N THR A 107 8.68 3.91 -20.83
CA THR A 107 10.09 4.34 -20.79
C THR A 107 11.01 3.17 -21.09
N GLY A 108 12.17 3.40 -21.73
CA GLY A 108 13.24 2.40 -21.85
C GLY A 108 12.76 1.06 -22.44
N GLU A 109 12.94 -0.02 -21.67
CA GLU A 109 12.52 -1.37 -22.07
C GLU A 109 10.98 -1.55 -22.06
N GLY A 110 10.24 -0.59 -21.50
CA GLY A 110 8.77 -0.57 -21.49
C GLY A 110 8.13 -0.42 -22.87
N GLN A 111 8.86 0.05 -23.89
CA GLN A 111 8.36 0.03 -25.26
C GLN A 111 8.07 -1.40 -25.75
N ALA A 112 8.95 -2.35 -25.41
CA ALA A 112 8.74 -3.76 -25.76
C ALA A 112 7.55 -4.38 -25.02
N PHE A 113 7.22 -3.87 -23.82
CA PHE A 113 6.00 -4.26 -23.11
C PHE A 113 4.75 -3.78 -23.86
N VAL A 114 4.72 -2.52 -24.31
CA VAL A 114 3.59 -1.95 -25.07
C VAL A 114 3.42 -2.67 -26.41
N GLU A 115 4.52 -2.97 -27.12
CA GLU A 115 4.50 -3.76 -28.36
C GLU A 115 3.90 -5.15 -28.14
N GLN A 116 4.35 -5.88 -27.11
CA GLN A 116 3.81 -7.22 -26.81
C GLN A 116 2.33 -7.16 -26.41
N LEU A 117 1.92 -6.13 -25.66
CA LEU A 117 0.52 -5.93 -25.33
C LEU A 117 -0.32 -5.72 -26.60
N SER A 118 0.14 -4.89 -27.53
CA SER A 118 -0.50 -4.69 -28.84
C SER A 118 -0.59 -5.98 -29.65
N GLU A 119 0.49 -6.78 -29.70
CA GLU A 119 0.50 -8.05 -30.41
C GLU A 119 -0.50 -9.07 -29.84
N ILE A 120 -0.66 -9.11 -28.52
CA ILE A 120 -1.55 -10.05 -27.84
C ILE A 120 -3.02 -9.65 -28.00
N THR A 121 -3.34 -8.35 -27.86
CA THR A 121 -4.71 -7.85 -27.98
C THR A 121 -5.13 -7.69 -29.44
N GLY A 122 -4.18 -7.50 -30.36
CA GLY A 122 -4.43 -7.16 -31.75
C GLY A 122 -4.94 -5.74 -31.96
N ALA A 123 -4.80 -4.87 -30.95
CA ALA A 123 -5.23 -3.47 -30.97
C ALA A 123 -4.04 -2.52 -30.96
N ASP A 124 -4.27 -1.29 -31.41
CA ASP A 124 -3.30 -0.22 -31.25
C ASP A 124 -3.28 0.22 -29.78
N VAL A 125 -2.07 0.33 -29.23
CA VAL A 125 -1.82 0.65 -27.81
C VAL A 125 -1.01 1.92 -27.71
N ALA A 126 -1.45 2.82 -26.83
CA ALA A 126 -0.71 4.00 -26.42
C ALA A 126 -0.41 3.99 -24.91
N ALA A 127 0.77 4.46 -24.51
CA ALA A 127 1.18 4.51 -23.11
C ALA A 127 2.14 5.68 -22.83
N SER A 128 2.10 6.19 -21.59
CA SER A 128 3.00 7.26 -21.15
C SER A 128 4.43 6.75 -20.90
N ASN A 129 5.44 7.55 -21.25
CA ASN A 129 6.86 7.29 -21.01
C ASN A 129 7.50 8.20 -19.96
N ASP A 130 6.71 9.04 -19.29
CA ASP A 130 7.15 9.96 -18.25
C ASP A 130 6.10 10.07 -17.12
N LEU A 131 6.09 11.17 -16.37
CA LEU A 131 5.14 11.34 -15.27
C LEU A 131 3.75 11.67 -15.80
N THR A 132 2.74 10.86 -15.47
CA THR A 132 1.36 11.15 -15.84
C THR A 132 0.61 11.83 -14.68
N GLY A 133 -0.04 12.97 -14.91
CA GLY A 133 -0.89 13.65 -13.94
C GLY A 133 -0.76 15.18 -13.93
N ASN A 134 -0.59 15.74 -12.73
CA ASN A 134 -0.56 17.19 -12.52
C ASN A 134 0.69 17.87 -13.11
N ALA A 135 0.46 18.83 -14.02
CA ALA A 135 1.50 19.67 -14.62
C ALA A 135 2.36 20.46 -13.62
N ALA A 136 1.80 20.86 -12.47
CA ALA A 136 2.56 21.54 -11.42
C ALA A 136 3.58 20.61 -10.73
N LEU A 137 3.36 19.30 -10.79
CA LEU A 137 4.28 18.27 -10.30
C LEU A 137 5.22 17.72 -11.39
N GLY A 138 5.12 18.26 -12.61
CA GLY A 138 5.97 17.90 -13.73
C GLY A 138 5.48 16.71 -14.56
N GLY A 139 4.21 16.32 -14.42
CA GLY A 139 3.59 15.33 -15.29
C GLY A 139 2.56 15.91 -16.26
N ASP A 140 2.06 15.09 -17.17
CA ASP A 140 0.97 15.48 -18.07
C ASP A 140 0.05 14.29 -18.40
N TRP A 141 -0.77 14.40 -19.44
CA TRP A 141 -1.72 13.36 -19.83
C TRP A 141 -1.54 12.94 -21.29
N GLU A 142 -0.37 13.22 -21.85
CA GLU A 142 0.05 12.76 -23.16
C GLU A 142 0.45 11.27 -23.06
N LEU A 143 0.33 10.56 -24.19
CA LEU A 143 0.78 9.18 -24.34
C LEU A 143 1.78 9.19 -25.49
N GLU A 144 3.07 9.12 -25.18
CA GLU A 144 4.13 9.41 -26.14
C GLU A 144 4.50 8.19 -26.99
N ILE A 145 4.17 6.99 -26.51
CA ILE A 145 4.51 5.73 -27.17
C ILE A 145 3.23 5.12 -27.71
N GLU A 146 3.24 4.84 -29.01
CA GLU A 146 2.11 4.30 -29.77
C GLU A 146 2.61 3.14 -30.65
N THR A 147 1.82 2.07 -30.75
CA THR A 147 2.10 0.90 -31.60
C THR A 147 1.42 0.94 -32.97
N GLY A 148 0.51 1.91 -33.16
CA GLY A 148 -0.25 2.11 -34.38
C GLY A 148 -0.90 3.50 -34.43
N LEU A 149 -2.08 3.62 -35.06
CA LEU A 149 -2.80 4.89 -35.10
C LEU A 149 -3.77 4.96 -33.92
N ILE A 150 -3.69 6.03 -33.14
CA ILE A 150 -4.58 6.23 -32.00
C ILE A 150 -5.69 7.20 -32.39
N GLU A 151 -6.92 6.70 -32.50
CA GLU A 151 -8.10 7.51 -32.79
C GLU A 151 -8.83 7.98 -31.52
N ALA A 152 -8.67 7.22 -30.43
CA ALA A 152 -9.32 7.47 -29.17
C ALA A 152 -8.78 8.72 -28.48
N ASN A 153 -9.68 9.46 -27.84
CA ASN A 153 -9.33 10.57 -26.97
C ASN A 153 -9.57 10.18 -25.52
N ILE A 154 -8.84 10.83 -24.59
CA ILE A 154 -9.04 10.64 -23.15
C ILE A 154 -10.52 10.73 -22.78
N GLY A 155 -11.04 9.71 -22.10
CA GLY A 155 -12.45 9.52 -21.78
C GLY A 155 -12.93 10.31 -20.56
N ILE A 156 -12.03 11.03 -19.90
CA ILE A 156 -12.28 11.89 -18.74
C ILE A 156 -12.33 13.35 -19.18
N ASN A 157 -13.24 14.15 -18.60
CA ASN A 157 -13.39 15.56 -18.95
C ASN A 157 -12.15 16.38 -18.56
N GLU A 158 -11.83 17.37 -19.39
CA GLU A 158 -10.67 18.27 -19.21
C GLU A 158 -10.66 18.95 -17.84
N ASN A 159 -11.83 19.27 -17.28
CA ASN A 159 -11.91 19.88 -15.95
C ASN A 159 -11.49 18.94 -14.82
N ALA A 160 -11.72 17.62 -14.93
CA ALA A 160 -11.22 16.67 -13.93
C ALA A 160 -9.71 16.46 -14.07
N ILE A 161 -9.25 16.32 -15.31
CA ILE A 161 -7.83 16.21 -15.66
C ILE A 161 -7.03 17.42 -15.16
N ALA A 162 -7.56 18.64 -15.35
CA ALA A 162 -6.90 19.87 -14.92
C ALA A 162 -6.94 20.12 -13.40
N ASN A 163 -7.90 19.53 -12.68
CA ASN A 163 -8.01 19.65 -11.22
C ASN A 163 -7.48 18.40 -10.49
N TYR A 164 -6.92 17.44 -11.21
CA TYR A 164 -6.29 16.30 -10.58
C TYR A 164 -4.99 16.74 -9.93
N ASP A 165 -4.92 16.63 -8.61
CA ASP A 165 -3.82 17.22 -7.84
C ASP A 165 -2.56 16.33 -7.79
N GLY A 166 -2.68 15.04 -8.10
CA GLY A 166 -1.60 14.06 -7.95
C GLY A 166 -0.82 13.72 -9.23
N LEU A 167 0.06 12.72 -9.10
CA LEU A 167 0.64 11.96 -10.22
C LEU A 167 0.13 10.52 -10.13
N LEU A 168 0.16 9.80 -11.25
CA LEU A 168 -0.08 8.35 -11.29
C LEU A 168 1.18 7.56 -10.88
N ASP A 169 2.04 8.13 -10.04
CA ASP A 169 3.37 7.61 -9.74
C ASP A 169 3.35 6.60 -8.60
N ILE A 170 4.27 5.65 -8.61
CA ILE A 170 4.49 4.68 -7.54
C ILE A 170 5.80 4.98 -6.83
N ILE A 171 5.81 4.88 -5.50
CA ILE A 171 7.01 5.17 -4.73
C ILE A 171 7.82 3.88 -4.59
N LYS A 172 8.94 3.78 -5.31
CA LYS A 172 9.79 2.59 -5.27
C LYS A 172 10.84 2.63 -4.16
N VAL A 173 10.98 1.52 -3.44
CA VAL A 173 12.15 1.22 -2.61
C VAL A 173 13.16 0.48 -3.49
N THR A 174 14.36 1.05 -3.63
CA THR A 174 15.39 0.58 -4.56
C THR A 174 16.66 0.08 -3.87
N ASN A 175 16.75 0.22 -2.55
CA ASN A 175 17.85 -0.32 -1.76
C ASN A 175 17.41 -0.71 -0.33
N THR A 176 18.28 -1.46 0.35
CA THR A 176 18.03 -1.96 1.72
C THR A 176 18.65 -1.08 2.82
N ASN A 177 19.11 0.13 2.49
CA ASN A 177 19.65 1.05 3.50
C ASN A 177 18.53 1.59 4.39
N ASP A 178 18.88 1.96 5.63
CA ASP A 178 17.90 2.54 6.59
C ASP A 178 17.61 4.03 6.35
N ASN A 179 18.55 4.73 5.72
CA ASN A 179 18.44 6.13 5.32
C ASN A 179 19.10 6.27 3.95
N ASP A 180 18.70 7.30 3.19
CA ASP A 180 19.09 7.67 1.82
C ASP A 180 17.92 7.59 0.83
N THR A 181 18.03 8.29 -0.29
CA THR A 181 17.06 8.23 -1.39
C THR A 181 16.87 6.78 -1.85
N GLY A 182 15.62 6.37 -2.08
CA GLY A 182 15.27 5.00 -2.45
C GLY A 182 15.23 4.00 -1.29
N SER A 183 15.50 4.42 -0.05
CA SER A 183 15.22 3.59 1.14
C SER A 183 13.73 3.57 1.45
N LEU A 184 13.29 2.56 2.22
CA LEU A 184 11.91 2.50 2.73
C LEU A 184 11.53 3.74 3.55
N ARG A 185 12.48 4.28 4.33
CA ARG A 185 12.25 5.50 5.10
C ARG A 185 11.94 6.69 4.19
N TRP A 186 12.77 6.90 3.17
CA TRP A 186 12.54 7.93 2.17
C TRP A 186 11.18 7.75 1.48
N ALA A 187 10.81 6.51 1.14
CA ALA A 187 9.53 6.21 0.50
C ALA A 187 8.33 6.57 1.40
N ILE A 188 8.39 6.24 2.70
CA ILE A 188 7.36 6.63 3.67
C ILE A 188 7.25 8.15 3.77
N GLU A 189 8.37 8.85 3.79
CA GLU A 189 8.39 10.32 3.83
C GLU A 189 7.75 10.93 2.57
N GLN A 190 7.99 10.35 1.39
CA GLN A 190 7.33 10.80 0.15
C GLN A 190 5.81 10.55 0.22
N ALA A 191 5.39 9.34 0.57
CA ALA A 191 3.99 8.96 0.62
C ALA A 191 3.21 9.81 1.64
N THR A 192 3.83 10.11 2.79
CA THR A 192 3.18 10.87 3.86
C THR A 192 3.34 12.39 3.72
N SER A 193 4.10 12.87 2.73
CA SER A 193 4.27 14.31 2.47
C SER A 193 3.01 14.95 1.90
N GLN A 194 2.23 14.17 1.13
CA GLN A 194 0.91 14.52 0.64
C GLN A 194 -0.11 14.01 1.67
N LYS A 195 -1.15 14.80 1.97
CA LYS A 195 -2.08 14.52 3.08
C LYS A 195 -3.49 14.13 2.63
N PHE A 196 -3.66 13.85 1.34
CA PHE A 196 -4.89 13.28 0.81
C PHE A 196 -4.58 12.14 -0.16
N GLY A 197 -5.42 11.10 -0.12
CA GLY A 197 -5.52 10.10 -1.19
C GLY A 197 -5.02 8.71 -0.84
N PHE A 198 -4.35 8.09 -1.81
CA PHE A 198 -3.85 6.72 -1.76
C PHE A 198 -2.43 6.70 -2.33
N ASP A 199 -1.50 6.05 -1.64
CA ASP A 199 -0.14 5.84 -2.10
C ASP A 199 0.25 4.36 -2.03
N VAL A 200 1.05 3.93 -3.02
CA VAL A 200 1.71 2.63 -3.01
C VAL A 200 3.21 2.82 -2.84
N ILE A 201 3.77 2.10 -1.85
CA ILE A 201 5.21 1.88 -1.72
C ILE A 201 5.51 0.47 -2.23
N ASP A 202 6.29 0.38 -3.31
CA ASP A 202 6.72 -0.89 -3.89
C ASP A 202 8.08 -1.31 -3.33
N LEU A 203 8.15 -2.51 -2.77
CA LEU A 203 9.37 -3.12 -2.25
C LEU A 203 9.85 -4.32 -3.08
N ARG A 204 9.19 -4.66 -4.20
CA ARG A 204 9.53 -5.86 -5.00
C ARG A 204 10.86 -5.76 -5.74
N ASP A 205 11.38 -4.54 -5.91
CA ASP A 205 12.70 -4.32 -6.51
C ASP A 205 13.85 -4.59 -5.51
N VAL A 206 13.56 -4.89 -4.24
CA VAL A 206 14.56 -5.18 -3.20
C VAL A 206 14.28 -6.49 -2.47
N SER A 207 15.34 -7.24 -2.17
CA SER A 207 15.29 -8.46 -1.35
C SER A 207 16.28 -8.42 -0.19
N GLY A 208 16.05 -9.22 0.84
CA GLY A 208 16.94 -9.35 1.99
C GLY A 208 16.43 -8.60 3.22
N THR A 209 17.30 -7.86 3.91
CA THR A 209 16.97 -7.25 5.21
C THR A 209 17.30 -5.76 5.27
N ILE A 210 16.28 -4.94 5.55
CA ILE A 210 16.42 -3.52 5.95
C ILE A 210 16.64 -3.49 7.47
N SER A 211 17.86 -3.16 7.89
CA SER A 211 18.21 -3.09 9.32
C SER A 211 18.09 -1.67 9.85
N LEU A 212 17.11 -1.43 10.71
CA LEU A 212 16.80 -0.08 11.19
C LEU A 212 17.86 0.46 12.15
N ASN A 213 18.24 1.74 12.01
CA ASN A 213 19.02 2.46 13.02
C ASN A 213 18.15 3.37 13.89
N SER A 214 16.87 3.48 13.55
CA SER A 214 15.82 4.12 14.36
C SER A 214 14.46 3.61 13.88
N SER A 215 13.40 3.78 14.68
CA SER A 215 12.02 3.52 14.22
C SER A 215 11.74 4.22 12.89
N LEU A 216 10.93 3.60 12.03
CA LEU A 216 10.50 4.27 10.80
C LEU A 216 9.66 5.51 11.15
N PRO A 217 9.56 6.50 10.24
CA PRO A 217 8.76 7.68 10.46
C PRO A 217 7.33 7.28 10.80
N THR A 218 6.72 7.97 11.77
CA THR A 218 5.31 7.75 12.10
C THR A 218 4.46 8.02 10.87
N ILE A 219 3.68 7.02 10.45
CA ILE A 219 2.70 7.19 9.40
C ILE A 219 1.50 7.87 10.05
N ALA A 220 1.41 9.19 9.83
CA ALA A 220 0.33 10.02 10.32
C ALA A 220 -0.82 10.08 9.31
N GLY A 221 -2.05 10.25 9.80
CA GLY A 221 -3.25 10.31 8.96
C GLY A 221 -3.21 11.36 7.84
N GLY A 222 -4.01 11.14 6.80
CA GLY A 222 -4.09 11.92 5.57
C GLY A 222 -4.34 11.04 4.35
N ASN A 223 -3.65 9.89 4.25
CA ASN A 223 -3.68 9.00 3.08
C ASN A 223 -3.88 7.54 3.49
N ASN A 224 -4.45 6.76 2.57
CA ASN A 224 -4.33 5.31 2.58
C ASN A 224 -2.95 4.92 2.04
N LEU A 225 -2.20 4.10 2.76
CA LEU A 225 -0.85 3.71 2.38
C LEU A 225 -0.76 2.19 2.25
N PHE A 226 -0.29 1.72 1.10
CA PHE A 226 -0.11 0.30 0.84
C PHE A 226 1.35 -0.01 0.54
N TRP A 227 1.89 -1.00 1.25
CA TRP A 227 3.22 -1.53 0.96
C TRP A 227 3.06 -2.86 0.24
N VAL A 228 3.73 -3.00 -0.90
CA VAL A 228 3.65 -4.21 -1.73
C VAL A 228 5.04 -4.82 -1.84
N GLY A 229 5.19 -6.03 -1.31
CA GLY A 229 6.36 -6.89 -1.46
C GLY A 229 5.97 -8.26 -2.00
N ASP A 230 6.97 -9.08 -2.29
CA ASP A 230 6.85 -10.44 -2.83
C ASP A 230 7.12 -11.54 -1.79
N GLY A 231 7.44 -11.15 -0.54
CA GLY A 231 7.79 -12.05 0.55
C GLY A 231 9.30 -12.16 0.82
N ASP A 232 10.17 -11.54 0.01
CA ASP A 232 11.63 -11.66 0.13
C ASP A 232 12.29 -10.54 0.94
N ILE A 233 11.53 -9.51 1.31
CA ILE A 233 12.00 -8.38 2.11
C ILE A 233 11.67 -8.54 3.59
N THR A 234 12.65 -8.25 4.45
CA THR A 234 12.52 -8.28 5.91
C THR A 234 12.91 -6.94 6.51
N ILE A 235 12.07 -6.35 7.35
CA ILE A 235 12.36 -5.16 8.13
C ILE A 235 12.77 -5.57 9.54
N ASN A 236 13.97 -5.18 9.95
CA ASN A 236 14.58 -5.62 11.21
C ASN A 236 14.75 -4.45 12.20
N GLY A 237 14.02 -4.50 13.32
CA GLY A 237 14.09 -3.52 14.41
C GLY A 237 15.27 -3.67 15.37
N ARG A 238 16.12 -4.67 15.15
CA ARG A 238 17.39 -4.99 15.86
C ARG A 238 17.26 -5.19 17.37
N GLY A 239 16.07 -5.57 17.83
CA GLY A 239 15.70 -5.70 19.24
C GLY A 239 15.77 -4.36 19.98
N GLN A 240 15.67 -3.24 19.26
CA GLN A 240 15.89 -1.90 19.80
C GLN A 240 14.77 -0.92 19.43
N TYR A 241 14.15 -1.11 18.26
CA TYR A 241 13.21 -0.16 17.70
C TYR A 241 11.86 -0.81 17.43
N GLN A 242 10.79 -0.09 17.78
CA GLN A 242 9.48 -0.36 17.21
C GLN A 242 9.56 -0.05 15.71
N ILE A 243 9.11 -0.97 14.86
CA ILE A 243 9.32 -0.84 13.41
C ILE A 243 8.37 0.20 12.83
N ILE A 244 7.06 0.00 12.99
CA ILE A 244 6.01 0.87 12.43
C ILE A 244 5.17 1.45 13.56
N THR A 245 4.95 2.76 13.48
CA THR A 245 3.93 3.49 14.24
C THR A 245 2.94 4.07 13.23
N TYR A 246 1.69 3.59 13.26
CA TYR A 246 0.57 4.12 12.49
C TYR A 246 -0.38 4.83 13.44
N SER A 247 -0.52 6.15 13.30
CA SER A 247 -1.31 6.97 14.22
C SER A 247 -2.14 7.97 13.43
N VAL A 248 -3.46 7.80 13.47
CA VAL A 248 -4.39 8.58 12.68
C VAL A 248 -5.46 9.22 13.55
N ASN A 249 -6.06 10.32 13.06
CA ASN A 249 -7.08 11.04 13.81
C ASN A 249 -8.49 10.44 13.67
N ASN A 250 -8.70 9.50 12.73
CA ASN A 250 -10.02 8.92 12.43
C ASN A 250 -9.96 7.38 12.37
N SER A 251 -10.78 6.71 13.17
CA SER A 251 -10.75 5.25 13.32
C SER A 251 -11.37 4.44 12.16
N PHE A 252 -12.04 5.07 11.19
CA PHE A 252 -12.93 4.35 10.26
C PHE A 252 -12.74 4.62 8.76
N GLY A 253 -11.66 5.31 8.34
CA GLY A 253 -11.47 5.66 6.93
C GLY A 253 -10.08 5.40 6.36
N GLU A 254 -9.05 5.45 7.21
CA GLU A 254 -7.66 5.36 6.75
C GLU A 254 -7.14 3.94 6.93
N VAL A 255 -6.46 3.45 5.90
CA VAL A 255 -5.95 2.07 5.81
C VAL A 255 -4.44 2.09 5.66
N LEU A 256 -3.76 1.32 6.50
CA LEU A 256 -2.40 0.83 6.24
C LEU A 256 -2.52 -0.61 5.73
N GLY A 257 -2.20 -0.83 4.46
CA GLY A 257 -2.09 -2.14 3.86
C GLY A 257 -0.64 -2.59 3.76
N ILE A 258 -0.34 -3.82 4.12
CA ILE A 258 1.00 -4.39 3.95
C ILE A 258 0.86 -5.80 3.38
N GLN A 259 1.48 -6.02 2.23
CA GLN A 259 1.49 -7.30 1.55
C GLN A 259 2.92 -7.79 1.34
N GLY A 260 3.21 -9.05 1.64
CA GLY A 260 4.49 -9.68 1.25
C GLY A 260 5.73 -9.05 1.89
N VAL A 261 5.62 -8.50 3.10
CA VAL A 261 6.73 -7.91 3.86
C VAL A 261 6.89 -8.65 5.19
N ASN A 262 8.12 -8.95 5.59
CA ASN A 262 8.41 -9.62 6.85
C ASN A 262 8.92 -8.63 7.90
N PHE A 263 8.59 -8.86 9.17
CA PHE A 263 8.99 -8.04 10.30
C PHE A 263 9.72 -8.86 11.34
N THR A 264 10.92 -8.44 11.74
CA THR A 264 11.70 -9.15 12.76
C THR A 264 12.38 -8.25 13.78
N GLN A 265 12.57 -8.76 14.99
CA GLN A 265 13.32 -8.10 16.05
C GLN A 265 12.83 -6.66 16.34
N GLY A 266 11.54 -6.38 16.14
CA GLY A 266 10.91 -5.15 16.60
C GLY A 266 10.76 -5.14 18.11
N LEU A 267 11.07 -4.02 18.77
CA LEU A 267 10.95 -3.87 20.22
C LEU A 267 10.14 -2.62 20.58
N ALA A 268 9.05 -2.81 21.31
CA ALA A 268 8.36 -1.72 22.01
C ALA A 268 8.66 -1.83 23.51
N ARG A 269 9.06 -0.74 24.17
CA ARG A 269 9.34 -0.75 25.62
C ARG A 269 8.62 0.39 26.32
N GLY A 270 7.84 0.06 27.35
CA GLY A 270 7.19 1.06 28.18
C GLY A 270 8.13 1.87 29.05
N GLY A 271 7.70 3.08 29.39
CA GLY A 271 8.47 3.97 30.24
C GLY A 271 8.55 3.44 31.67
N ASP A 272 9.71 3.59 32.30
CA ASP A 272 9.86 3.25 33.71
C ASP A 272 8.94 4.14 34.57
N GLY A 273 8.28 3.55 35.56
CA GLY A 273 7.41 4.27 36.49
C GLY A 273 8.06 4.54 37.85
N ASN A 274 7.48 5.47 38.60
CA ASN A 274 7.90 5.83 39.96
C ASN A 274 6.87 5.34 40.99
N GLY A 275 7.31 4.82 42.14
CA GLY A 275 6.43 4.52 43.28
C GLY A 275 5.75 3.14 43.26
N GLY A 276 6.31 2.17 42.53
CA GLY A 276 5.84 0.78 42.57
C GLY A 276 4.93 0.36 41.41
N GLY A 277 4.64 1.23 40.44
CA GLY A 277 3.95 0.86 39.20
C GLY A 277 4.86 1.07 38.00
N GLY A 278 5.11 0.05 37.18
CA GLY A 278 5.77 0.20 35.87
C GLY A 278 4.81 0.82 34.85
N GLY A 279 5.32 1.65 33.93
CA GLY A 279 4.50 2.20 32.85
C GLY A 279 4.18 1.12 31.80
N GLY A 280 2.91 0.78 31.64
CA GLY A 280 2.46 -0.04 30.51
C GLY A 280 2.39 0.80 29.24
N LEU A 281 3.04 0.39 28.16
CA LEU A 281 2.93 1.06 26.86
C LEU A 281 1.86 0.43 25.98
N GLY A 282 1.52 -0.83 26.20
CA GLY A 282 0.56 -1.59 25.39
C GLY A 282 0.94 -1.73 23.91
N ALA A 283 2.00 -1.10 23.41
CA ALA A 283 2.29 -1.04 21.97
C ALA A 283 2.88 -2.36 21.43
N GLY A 284 2.64 -2.67 20.15
CA GLY A 284 3.21 -3.84 19.48
C GLY A 284 4.69 -3.63 19.14
N GLY A 285 5.49 -4.69 19.28
CA GLY A 285 6.94 -4.64 19.02
C GLY A 285 7.30 -4.36 17.56
N ALA A 286 6.57 -4.95 16.62
CA ALA A 286 6.73 -4.66 15.20
C ALA A 286 5.88 -3.46 14.79
N ILE A 287 4.55 -3.61 14.89
CA ILE A 287 3.60 -2.62 14.41
C ILE A 287 2.71 -2.19 15.57
N PHE A 288 2.59 -0.87 15.73
CA PHE A 288 1.61 -0.24 16.60
C PHE A 288 0.66 0.62 15.78
N VAL A 289 -0.64 0.36 15.94
CA VAL A 289 -1.72 1.09 15.31
C VAL A 289 -2.57 1.74 16.40
N ASP A 290 -2.54 3.07 16.47
CA ASP A 290 -3.25 3.89 17.46
C ASP A 290 -4.70 4.18 17.05
N ALA A 291 -4.99 4.17 15.75
CA ALA A 291 -6.34 4.21 15.17
C ALA A 291 -6.27 3.78 13.69
N GLY A 292 -7.42 3.68 13.02
CA GLY A 292 -7.52 3.33 11.59
C GLY A 292 -7.64 1.82 11.36
N ARG A 293 -7.44 1.40 10.12
CA ARG A 293 -7.53 -0.01 9.73
C ARG A 293 -6.19 -0.54 9.26
N LEU A 294 -5.80 -1.71 9.78
CA LEU A 294 -4.63 -2.46 9.31
C LEU A 294 -5.08 -3.66 8.48
N VAL A 295 -4.54 -3.78 7.27
CA VAL A 295 -4.73 -4.93 6.39
C VAL A 295 -3.38 -5.58 6.16
N LEU A 296 -3.27 -6.87 6.52
CA LEU A 296 -2.04 -7.65 6.34
C LEU A 296 -2.34 -8.85 5.44
N ASP A 297 -1.53 -9.03 4.41
CA ASP A 297 -1.61 -10.18 3.51
C ASP A 297 -0.22 -10.77 3.25
N ASN A 298 -0.04 -12.07 3.49
CA ASN A 298 1.27 -12.72 3.32
C ASN A 298 2.43 -12.01 4.08
N VAL A 299 2.15 -11.56 5.31
CA VAL A 299 3.11 -10.88 6.20
C VAL A 299 3.56 -11.83 7.31
N SER A 300 4.86 -11.87 7.61
CA SER A 300 5.39 -12.64 8.73
C SER A 300 5.96 -11.78 9.85
N PHE A 301 5.83 -12.26 11.10
CA PHE A 301 6.38 -11.62 12.29
C PHE A 301 7.27 -12.62 13.05
N ASN A 302 8.56 -12.31 13.20
CA ASN A 302 9.52 -13.17 13.88
C ASN A 302 10.30 -12.43 14.98
N ALA A 303 10.34 -12.96 16.20
CA ALA A 303 11.14 -12.39 17.30
C ALA A 303 10.86 -10.90 17.60
N ASN A 304 9.62 -10.44 17.41
CA ASN A 304 9.19 -9.09 17.81
C ASN A 304 8.64 -9.13 19.24
N GLU A 305 8.98 -8.13 20.05
CA GLU A 305 8.74 -8.12 21.49
C GLU A 305 8.15 -6.78 21.95
N ALA A 306 7.23 -6.82 22.92
CA ALA A 306 6.78 -5.63 23.62
C ALA A 306 6.88 -5.83 25.13
N ILE A 307 7.67 -4.97 25.77
CA ILE A 307 8.05 -5.07 27.18
C ILE A 307 7.44 -3.89 27.95
N GLY A 308 6.90 -4.14 29.14
CA GLY A 308 6.51 -3.08 30.06
C GLY A 308 7.70 -2.23 30.56
N GLY A 309 7.40 -1.09 31.17
CA GLY A 309 8.39 -0.33 31.91
C GLY A 309 8.75 -0.97 33.25
N SER A 310 9.95 -0.65 33.75
CA SER A 310 10.43 -1.08 35.07
C SER A 310 9.94 -0.09 36.14
N SER A 311 9.82 -0.52 37.40
CA SER A 311 9.52 0.39 38.52
C SER A 311 10.62 0.37 39.57
N TYR A 312 11.04 1.55 40.03
CA TYR A 312 11.94 1.69 41.18
C TYR A 312 11.24 2.46 42.32
N GLY A 313 11.21 1.88 43.52
CA GLY A 313 10.63 2.51 44.73
C GLY A 313 9.81 1.54 45.60
N ARG A 314 9.56 1.91 46.86
CA ARG A 314 8.61 1.20 47.72
C ARG A 314 7.19 1.55 47.26
N ALA A 315 6.33 0.56 47.05
CA ALA A 315 4.89 0.77 46.94
C ALA A 315 4.45 1.63 48.13
N GLY A 316 3.61 2.66 47.89
CA GLY A 316 3.15 3.55 48.95
C GLY A 316 2.61 2.74 50.13
N SER A 317 3.02 3.08 51.34
CA SER A 317 2.60 2.38 52.56
C SER A 317 1.08 2.38 52.67
N GLY A 318 0.45 1.22 52.47
CA GLY A 318 -0.91 0.99 52.91
C GLY A 318 -1.02 1.26 54.42
N PHE A 319 -2.18 1.71 54.86
CA PHE A 319 -2.46 1.92 56.28
C PHE A 319 -2.08 0.66 57.10
N ARG A 320 -1.35 0.87 58.20
CA ARG A 320 -0.87 -0.16 59.14
C ARG A 320 -1.93 -1.23 59.41
N GLY A 321 -1.74 -2.46 58.92
CA GLY A 321 -2.65 -3.56 59.23
C GLY A 321 -2.22 -4.92 58.69
N ASP A 322 -2.00 -5.04 57.39
CA ASP A 322 -1.86 -6.35 56.73
C ASP A 322 -0.52 -6.43 55.99
N GLY A 323 0.25 -7.47 56.28
CA GLY A 323 1.65 -7.65 55.86
C GLY A 323 1.86 -8.08 54.41
N ASP A 324 1.19 -7.42 53.46
CA ASP A 324 1.37 -7.65 52.02
C ASP A 324 2.16 -6.49 51.39
N ASP A 325 3.42 -6.31 51.82
CA ASP A 325 4.38 -5.37 51.24
C ASP A 325 5.05 -5.94 49.98
N GLY A 326 4.24 -6.35 49.00
CA GLY A 326 4.73 -6.75 47.68
C GLY A 326 5.10 -5.54 46.85
N SER A 327 6.33 -5.49 46.33
CA SER A 327 6.67 -4.62 45.20
C SER A 327 5.67 -4.86 44.06
N GLY A 328 5.12 -3.79 43.47
CA GLY A 328 4.31 -3.94 42.27
C GLY A 328 5.12 -4.67 41.20
N GLY A 329 4.54 -5.75 40.69
CA GLY A 329 5.19 -6.60 39.69
C GLY A 329 5.40 -5.86 38.37
N ASP A 330 6.23 -6.46 37.52
CA ASP A 330 6.51 -5.98 36.17
C ASP A 330 5.20 -5.78 35.40
N GLY A 331 5.15 -4.71 34.60
CA GLY A 331 4.03 -4.48 33.68
C GLY A 331 3.91 -5.66 32.72
N GLY A 332 2.68 -6.14 32.48
CA GLY A 332 2.44 -7.31 31.64
C GLY A 332 2.93 -7.14 30.21
N ASP A 333 3.21 -8.27 29.56
CA ASP A 333 3.73 -8.33 28.18
C ASP A 333 2.71 -7.77 27.18
N GLY A 334 3.20 -6.96 26.24
CA GLY A 334 2.46 -6.62 25.03
C GLY A 334 2.65 -7.70 23.97
N GLY A 335 1.62 -8.02 23.18
CA GLY A 335 1.77 -8.86 21.99
C GLY A 335 2.54 -8.18 20.84
N LYS A 336 2.84 -8.94 19.79
CA LYS A 336 3.70 -8.51 18.67
C LYS A 336 3.03 -7.45 17.79
N LEU A 337 1.69 -7.43 17.78
CA LEU A 337 0.82 -6.48 17.09
C LEU A 337 -0.17 -5.87 18.10
N ASN A 338 -0.29 -4.55 18.12
CA ASN A 338 -1.41 -3.87 18.79
C ASN A 338 -2.16 -3.00 17.78
N VAL A 339 -3.44 -3.32 17.58
CA VAL A 339 -4.39 -2.55 16.77
C VAL A 339 -5.56 -2.14 17.66
N THR A 340 -5.68 -0.84 17.92
CA THR A 340 -6.82 -0.25 18.63
C THR A 340 -8.05 -0.04 17.72
N GLY A 341 -7.88 -0.15 16.40
CA GLY A 341 -8.91 -0.01 15.36
C GLY A 341 -9.40 -1.33 14.72
N ASP A 342 -9.85 -1.29 13.46
CA ASP A 342 -10.32 -2.47 12.70
C ASP A 342 -9.13 -3.25 12.09
N GLN A 343 -9.22 -4.57 12.03
CA GLN A 343 -8.18 -5.42 11.46
C GLN A 343 -8.76 -6.50 10.55
N SER A 344 -8.11 -6.70 9.40
CA SER A 344 -8.39 -7.80 8.48
C SER A 344 -7.11 -8.59 8.26
N LEU A 345 -7.15 -9.89 8.59
CA LEU A 345 -6.00 -10.80 8.52
C LEU A 345 -6.28 -11.90 7.49
N SER A 346 -5.49 -11.96 6.42
CA SER A 346 -5.46 -13.09 5.49
C SER A 346 -4.09 -13.76 5.52
N ASN A 347 -4.07 -15.04 5.91
CA ASN A 347 -2.89 -15.90 5.87
C ASN A 347 -1.61 -15.48 6.65
N PRO A 348 -1.66 -14.80 7.83
CA PRO A 348 -0.44 -14.54 8.62
C PRO A 348 -0.06 -15.73 9.51
N ASN A 349 1.23 -15.92 9.78
CA ASN A 349 1.66 -16.64 10.98
C ASN A 349 1.19 -15.83 12.21
N SER A 350 0.42 -16.45 13.11
CA SER A 350 -0.32 -15.79 14.21
C SER A 350 0.49 -14.69 14.93
N PRO A 351 0.11 -13.39 14.81
CA PRO A 351 0.92 -12.29 15.32
C PRO A 351 0.82 -12.12 16.84
N GLY A 352 -0.18 -12.67 17.53
CA GLY A 352 -0.40 -12.43 18.96
C GLY A 352 -0.82 -10.97 19.28
N SER A 353 -1.82 -10.81 20.13
CA SER A 353 -2.42 -9.50 20.45
C SER A 353 -1.71 -8.76 21.58
N GLY A 354 -1.57 -7.43 21.45
CA GLY A 354 -1.23 -6.48 22.50
C GLY A 354 -1.94 -6.76 23.83
N GLY A 355 -1.20 -6.82 24.94
CA GLY A 355 -1.76 -6.99 26.27
C GLY A 355 -2.50 -5.72 26.74
N SER A 356 -3.69 -5.89 27.31
CA SER A 356 -4.39 -4.81 28.00
C SER A 356 -3.73 -4.57 29.35
N GLY A 357 -3.29 -3.33 29.61
CA GLY A 357 -2.82 -2.93 30.93
C GLY A 357 -4.00 -2.82 31.90
N ASP A 358 -4.41 -3.94 32.51
CA ASP A 358 -5.34 -3.91 33.64
C ASP A 358 -4.60 -3.56 34.93
N SER A 359 -5.23 -2.70 35.72
CA SER A 359 -4.77 -2.28 37.03
C SER A 359 -4.70 -3.48 37.99
N GLY A 360 -3.48 -3.97 38.21
CA GLY A 360 -3.17 -4.95 39.26
C GLY A 360 -3.11 -6.39 38.75
N ASN A 361 -1.88 -6.93 38.77
CA ASN A 361 -1.47 -8.31 38.53
C ASN A 361 -1.15 -8.65 37.06
N GLY A 362 0.12 -8.45 36.71
CA GLY A 362 0.74 -8.96 35.49
C GLY A 362 0.82 -10.49 35.49
N GLY A 363 0.41 -11.10 34.37
CA GLY A 363 0.64 -12.50 34.06
C GLY A 363 1.80 -12.66 33.08
N ASN A 364 2.47 -13.80 33.12
CA ASN A 364 3.56 -14.17 32.20
C ASN A 364 3.05 -14.30 30.75
N GLY A 365 3.72 -13.63 29.81
CA GLY A 365 3.55 -13.80 28.37
C GLY A 365 4.55 -14.78 27.76
N GLY A 366 4.21 -15.27 26.57
CA GLY A 366 4.94 -16.30 25.84
C GLY A 366 5.79 -15.75 24.71
N SER A 367 6.92 -16.41 24.47
CA SER A 367 7.79 -16.22 23.31
C SER A 367 7.25 -16.96 22.07
N GLY A 368 7.52 -16.41 20.88
CA GLY A 368 7.26 -17.07 19.60
C GLY A 368 8.11 -16.50 18.47
#